data_AF-A0A560CCS6-F1
#
_entry.id   AF-A0A560CCS6-F1
#
_cell.length_a   1.000
_cell.length_b   1.000
_cell.length_c   1.000
_cell.angle_alpha   90.00
_cell.angle_beta   90.00
_cell.angle_gamma   90.00
#
_symmetry.space_group_name_H-M   'P 1'
#
loop_
_entity.id
_entity.type
_entity.pdbx_description
1 polymer ?
#
loop_
_entity_poly.entity_id
_entity_poly.type
_entity_poly.pdbx_seq_one_letter_code
_entity_poly.pdbx_strand_id
1 'polypeptide(L)'
;MRDHPFRPAATIPSNTNPAPSDRREPDVQLAAMVPQSVKRAVRRRAEEEGTTVRSVLLRALKHAGIAEVDESEIADRRIAAGAERSGTWKATRIR
;
A
#
# COMPACT_ATOMS: atom_id res chain seq x y z
N MET A 1 2.00 -25.43 54.20
CA MET A 1 1.98 -24.19 53.38
C MET A 1 3.26 -24.22 52.57
N ARG A 2 3.18 -24.25 51.23
CA ARG A 2 4.34 -24.45 50.34
C ARG A 2 4.96 -23.10 49.99
N ASP A 3 6.18 -22.86 50.44
CA ASP A 3 7.01 -21.74 49.99
C ASP A 3 7.62 -22.06 48.62
N HIS A 4 7.29 -21.25 47.61
CA HIS A 4 7.94 -21.25 46.31
C HIS A 4 8.16 -19.80 45.83
N PRO A 5 9.21 -19.57 45.02
CA PRO A 5 10.13 -18.46 45.20
C PRO A 5 9.72 -17.18 44.44
N PHE A 6 10.10 -16.03 45.01
CA PHE A 6 10.07 -14.75 44.31
C PHE A 6 11.05 -14.80 43.12
N ARG A 7 10.51 -14.71 41.90
CA ARG A 7 11.29 -14.58 40.67
C ARG A 7 11.33 -13.08 40.32
N PRO A 8 12.49 -12.42 40.23
CA PRO A 8 12.53 -11.04 39.77
C PRO A 8 12.15 -11.01 38.29
N ALA A 9 11.11 -10.24 37.96
CA ALA A 9 10.75 -9.95 36.58
C ALA A 9 11.93 -9.26 35.90
N ALA A 10 12.48 -9.88 34.86
CA ALA A 10 13.47 -9.23 34.00
C ALA A 10 12.79 -8.04 33.32
N THR A 11 13.04 -6.84 33.81
CA THR A 11 12.71 -5.59 33.11
C THR A 11 13.58 -5.54 31.86
N ILE A 12 13.01 -5.96 30.73
CA ILE A 12 13.57 -5.66 29.41
C ILE A 12 13.19 -4.20 29.14
N PRO A 13 14.13 -3.24 29.06
CA PRO A 13 13.80 -1.93 28.55
C PRO A 13 13.55 -2.06 27.04
N SER A 14 12.30 -2.31 26.67
CA SER A 14 11.79 -2.05 25.32
C SER A 14 11.76 -0.54 25.10
N ASN A 15 12.92 0.03 24.82
CA ASN A 15 13.01 1.37 24.25
C ASN A 15 13.70 1.29 22.88
N THR A 16 13.23 0.37 22.04
CA THR A 16 13.31 0.54 20.59
C THR A 16 12.33 1.63 20.23
N ASN A 17 12.77 2.88 20.35
CA ASN A 17 12.14 3.99 19.67
C ASN A 17 12.14 3.61 18.17
N PRO A 18 10.99 3.33 17.53
CA PRO A 18 11.01 3.08 16.10
C PRO A 18 11.54 4.35 15.45
N ALA A 19 12.64 4.22 14.70
CA ALA A 19 13.17 5.28 13.85
C ALA A 19 12.01 5.97 13.12
N PRO A 20 12.10 7.28 12.80
CA PRO A 20 11.04 7.95 12.06
C PRO A 20 10.93 7.23 10.72
N SER A 21 9.97 6.30 10.63
CA SER A 21 9.45 5.84 9.36
C SER A 21 9.12 7.12 8.61
N ASP A 22 9.51 7.20 7.34
CA ASP A 22 8.73 7.96 6.35
C ASP A 22 7.28 7.50 6.54
N ARG A 23 6.53 8.18 7.42
CA ARG A 23 5.18 7.80 7.77
C ARG A 23 4.36 8.26 6.59
N ARG A 24 4.29 7.41 5.56
CA ARG A 24 3.32 7.55 4.48
C ARG A 24 1.98 7.86 5.13
N GLU A 25 1.33 8.90 4.63
CA GLU A 25 0.00 9.26 5.13
C GLU A 25 -0.91 8.03 5.01
N PRO A 26 -1.75 7.78 6.03
CA PRO A 26 -2.63 6.63 6.00
C PRO A 26 -3.61 6.75 4.83
N ASP A 27 -3.80 5.65 4.09
CA ASP A 27 -4.83 5.60 3.04
C ASP A 27 -6.22 5.85 3.67
N VAL A 28 -6.91 6.89 3.20
CA VAL A 28 -8.29 7.22 3.59
C VAL A 28 -9.26 6.94 2.43
N GLN A 29 -10.52 6.62 2.76
CA GLN A 29 -11.53 6.32 1.76
C GLN A 29 -12.12 7.60 1.16
N LEU A 30 -12.08 7.71 -0.17
CA LEU A 30 -12.81 8.73 -0.91
C LEU A 30 -14.15 8.16 -1.41
N ALA A 31 -15.26 8.83 -1.11
CA ALA A 31 -16.60 8.42 -1.53
C ALA A 31 -17.34 9.56 -2.23
N ALA A 32 -17.98 9.24 -3.36
CA ALA A 32 -18.83 10.16 -4.10
C ALA A 32 -19.96 9.39 -4.78
N MET A 33 -21.13 10.03 -4.91
CA MET A 33 -22.21 9.52 -5.75
C MET A 33 -21.89 9.79 -7.21
N VAL A 34 -21.99 8.77 -8.05
CA VAL A 34 -21.77 8.86 -9.50
C VAL A 34 -22.83 8.07 -10.25
N PRO A 35 -23.12 8.41 -11.53
CA PRO A 35 -23.94 7.56 -12.38
C PRO A 35 -23.36 6.15 -12.48
N GLN A 36 -24.24 5.15 -12.59
CA GLN A 36 -23.83 3.74 -12.71
C GLN A 36 -22.97 3.48 -13.94
N SER A 37 -23.18 4.22 -15.02
CA SER A 37 -22.35 4.16 -16.24
C SER A 37 -20.90 4.54 -15.96
N VAL A 38 -20.66 5.58 -15.15
CA VAL A 38 -19.32 6.03 -14.77
C VAL A 38 -18.61 4.96 -13.95
N LYS A 39 -19.29 4.40 -12.94
CA LYS A 39 -18.73 3.29 -12.14
C LYS A 39 -18.34 2.09 -13.00
N ARG A 40 -19.17 1.72 -13.98
CA ARG A 40 -18.88 0.64 -14.93
C ARG A 40 -17.68 0.97 -15.82
N ALA A 41 -17.61 2.18 -16.36
CA ALA A 41 -16.51 2.61 -17.23
C ALA A 41 -15.16 2.59 -16.50
N VAL A 42 -15.10 3.10 -15.28
CA VAL A 42 -13.87 3.09 -14.46
C VAL A 42 -13.41 1.67 -14.16
N ARG A 43 -14.34 0.76 -13.81
CA ARG A 43 -14.01 -0.65 -13.57
C ARG A 43 -13.50 -1.35 -14.81
N ARG A 44 -14.20 -1.22 -15.93
CA ARG A 44 -13.80 -1.78 -17.21
C ARG A 44 -12.40 -1.29 -17.60
N ARG A 45 -12.11 -0.01 -17.38
CA ARG A 45 -10.79 0.52 -17.67
C ARG A 45 -9.69 -0.11 -16.81
N ALA A 46 -9.94 -0.26 -15.52
CA ALA A 46 -9.00 -0.92 -14.62
C ALA A 46 -8.71 -2.37 -15.06
N GLU A 47 -9.74 -3.10 -15.49
CA GLU A 47 -9.62 -4.46 -16.03
C GLU A 47 -8.80 -4.49 -17.34
N GLU A 48 -9.10 -3.60 -18.29
CA GLU A 48 -8.39 -3.49 -19.57
C GLU A 48 -6.91 -3.13 -19.40
N GLU A 49 -6.57 -2.28 -18.43
CA GLU A 49 -5.18 -1.91 -18.10
C GLU A 49 -4.50 -2.92 -17.15
N GLY A 50 -5.22 -3.94 -16.68
CA GLY A 50 -4.70 -4.91 -15.71
C GLY A 50 -4.31 -4.28 -14.38
N THR A 51 -4.99 -3.22 -13.96
CA THR A 51 -4.68 -2.41 -12.77
C THR A 51 -5.90 -2.30 -11.84
N THR A 52 -5.87 -1.41 -10.84
CA THR A 52 -6.99 -1.21 -9.92
C THR A 52 -7.77 0.06 -10.20
N VAL A 53 -9.01 0.11 -9.71
CA VAL A 53 -9.80 1.36 -9.70
C VAL A 53 -9.04 2.48 -8.96
N ARG A 54 -8.29 2.16 -7.90
CA ARG A 54 -7.50 3.14 -7.14
C ARG A 54 -6.43 3.79 -8.02
N SER A 55 -5.63 3.01 -8.75
CA SER A 55 -4.57 3.55 -9.62
C SER A 55 -5.14 4.39 -10.77
N VAL A 56 -6.26 3.96 -11.36
CA VAL A 56 -6.99 4.76 -12.38
C VAL A 56 -7.42 6.11 -11.80
N LEU A 57 -8.01 6.12 -10.60
CA LEU A 57 -8.47 7.36 -9.95
C LEU A 57 -7.30 8.27 -9.57
N LEU A 58 -6.25 7.75 -8.94
CA LEU A 58 -5.08 8.54 -8.56
C LEU A 58 -4.38 9.15 -9.78
N ARG A 59 -4.24 8.39 -10.87
CA ARG A 59 -3.68 8.90 -12.12
C ARG A 59 -4.56 10.01 -12.72
N ALA A 60 -5.88 9.85 -12.69
CA ALA A 60 -6.80 10.87 -13.17
C ALA A 60 -6.74 12.16 -12.32
N LEU A 61 -6.66 12.03 -10.99
CA LEU A 61 -6.53 13.17 -10.07
C LEU A 61 -5.21 13.93 -10.28
N LYS A 62 -4.11 13.20 -10.45
CA LYS A 62 -2.80 13.77 -10.83
C LYS A 62 -2.86 14.51 -12.15
N HIS A 63 -3.40 13.88 -13.21
CA HIS A 63 -3.51 14.52 -14.53
C HIS A 63 -4.42 15.75 -14.54
N ALA A 64 -5.45 15.77 -13.69
CA ALA A 64 -6.32 16.92 -13.52
C ALA A 64 -5.69 18.05 -12.68
N GLY A 65 -4.50 17.84 -12.10
CA GLY A 65 -3.85 18.79 -11.20
C GLY A 65 -4.58 18.98 -9.87
N ILE A 66 -5.40 18.01 -9.45
CA ILE A 66 -6.21 18.09 -8.23
C ILE A 66 -5.41 17.64 -7.01
N ALA A 67 -4.48 16.69 -7.18
CA ALA A 67 -3.63 16.18 -6.12
C ALA A 67 -2.24 15.84 -6.66
N GLU A 68 -1.21 16.17 -5.88
CA GLU A 68 0.14 15.68 -6.09
C GLU A 68 0.21 14.22 -5.67
N VAL A 69 0.51 13.32 -6.61
CA VAL A 69 0.58 11.88 -6.35
C VAL A 69 1.83 11.31 -7.02
N ASP A 70 2.69 10.71 -6.20
CA ASP A 70 3.90 10.06 -6.68
C ASP A 70 3.60 8.82 -7.50
N GLU A 71 4.45 8.52 -8.49
CA GLU A 71 4.27 7.32 -9.32
C GLU A 71 4.35 6.03 -8.49
N SER A 72 5.11 6.07 -7.38
CA SER A 72 5.21 4.97 -6.43
C SER A 72 3.91 4.71 -5.66
N GLU A 73 3.02 5.70 -5.56
CA GLU A 73 1.70 5.56 -4.93
C GLU A 73 0.64 5.06 -5.91
N ILE A 74 0.79 5.39 -7.20
CA ILE A 74 -0.06 4.91 -8.29
C ILE A 74 0.21 3.42 -8.56
N ALA A 75 1.45 2.97 -8.38
CA ALA A 75 1.85 1.58 -8.61
C ALA A 75 0.95 0.58 -7.86
N ASP A 76 0.39 -0.37 -8.59
CA ASP A 76 -0.42 -1.44 -8.01
C ASP A 76 0.48 -2.41 -7.22
N ARG A 77 0.45 -2.29 -5.90
CA ARG A 77 1.18 -3.16 -4.98
C ARG A 77 0.79 -4.64 -5.11
N ARG A 78 -0.36 -4.98 -5.71
CA ARG A 78 -0.73 -6.38 -5.99
C ARG A 78 0.11 -6.99 -7.11
N ILE A 79 0.41 -6.21 -8.15
CA ILE A 79 1.27 -6.66 -9.25
C ILE A 79 2.70 -6.80 -8.74
N ALA A 80 3.20 -5.83 -7.96
CA ALA A 80 4.52 -5.93 -7.34
C ALA A 80 4.65 -7.17 -6.45
N ALA A 81 3.68 -7.42 -5.56
CA ALA A 81 3.69 -8.59 -4.69
C ALA A 81 3.48 -9.92 -5.45
N GLY A 82 2.75 -9.92 -6.57
CA GLY A 82 2.61 -11.09 -7.45
C GLY A 82 3.88 -11.39 -8.26
N ALA A 83 4.58 -10.34 -8.71
CA ALA A 83 5.88 -10.43 -9.40
C ALA A 83 7.00 -10.91 -8.46
N GLU A 84 7.01 -10.43 -7.21
CA GLU A 84 7.93 -10.90 -6.16
C GLU A 84 7.70 -12.37 -5.82
N ARG A 85 6.44 -12.82 -5.71
CA ARG A 85 6.11 -14.24 -5.47
C ARG A 85 6.37 -15.17 -6.66
N SER A 86 6.35 -14.64 -7.88
CA SER A 86 6.57 -15.44 -9.11
C SER A 86 8.02 -15.48 -9.57
N GLY A 87 8.96 -14.85 -8.86
CA GLY A 87 10.40 -14.88 -9.18
C GLY A 87 10.77 -14.25 -10.53
N THR A 88 9.83 -13.59 -11.21
CA THR A 88 9.98 -13.10 -12.58
C THR A 88 10.76 -11.79 -12.70
N TRP A 89 11.11 -11.15 -11.58
CA TRP A 89 11.87 -9.89 -11.58
C TRP A 89 13.40 -10.03 -11.64
N LYS A 90 13.95 -11.25 -11.74
CA LYS A 90 15.38 -11.44 -12.06
C LYS A 90 15.63 -11.54 -13.58
N ALA A 91 15.32 -10.46 -14.29
CA ALA A 91 15.96 -10.11 -15.55
C ALA A 91 15.71 -8.61 -15.75
N THR A 92 16.60 -7.71 -15.35
CA THR A 92 17.75 -7.36 -16.17
C THR A 92 18.68 -6.47 -15.34
N ARG A 93 19.84 -6.98 -14.93
CA ARG A 93 21.03 -6.18 -14.67
C ARG A 93 22.23 -6.94 -15.23
N ILE A 94 22.43 -6.77 -16.53
CA ILE A 94 23.66 -7.00 -17.30
C ILE A 94 23.54 -5.94 -18.42
N ARG A 95 24.39 -4.94 -18.60
CA ARG A 95 25.81 -4.74 -18.31
C ARG A 95 26.07 -3.25 -18.09
#